data_AF-A0A1J5TV99-F1
#
_entry.id   AF-A0A1J5TV99-F1
#
_cell.length_a   1.000
_cell.length_b   1.000
_cell.length_c   1.000
_cell.angle_alpha   90.00
_cell.angle_beta   90.00
_cell.angle_gamma   90.00
#
_symmetry.space_group_name_H-M   'P 1'
#
loop_
_entity.id
_entity.type
_entity.pdbx_description
1 polymer ?
#
loop_
_entity_poly.entity_id
_entity_poly.type
_entity_poly.pdbx_seq_one_letter_code
_entity_poly.pdbx_strand_id
1 'polypeptide(L)'
;FYVVFGNVSHEAINLSDIALGTGGFVLNGEHADDSIGYSVSSAGDVNGDGFDDLIVGAFGVDVSGIRSNVGKSYLIFGGDKVTGGEEIDFLDPLGFAIYGEYLDEGDRSGHSVSSAGDVNGDGLDDLIIGAPYANPDGKDNAGMSYVMFGRSGPSATLVYLKPGLPFSEGFSIKGEIQNGYSGFSVSSAGDVNGDGLDDLIIGAYHSGAGKSYVVFGKADRNSVNLSDIVSGTGGFVINGEFSGSWSGFSVSSAGDVNGDGLDDLIIGAYKTYGGYYDVGKSYVVFGKTDKTAINLSDISSGTGGFAIKGDNGVAWDKSGYSVSSAGDVNGDGLDDLIIGAPGASLTESTRIVNRATDTHRDEGKSYIVFGKTDGTVVNLTEISLGRGGFVINGANHGDQSGSSVAAAGDVNGDGLDDLIVGAYTASFNGKYKSGKSFVVFGKADTGAIGLADINATKGAIAHTVDFLGDDNNDTLTGTVADELFVAGLGNDVLTGNGGTDVFNAGKGDDIIIINADNLAKLSSKVLSSHLLARVDGGGNIDTLKLAGTDLTLDLTQIDNGRIQDIEIIDLTGSGNNA
;
A
#
# COMPACT_ATOMS: atom_id res chain seq x y z
N PHE A 1 2.33 16.63 9.90
CA PHE A 1 2.53 15.17 9.98
C PHE A 1 4.03 14.87 10.03
N TYR A 2 4.41 13.63 10.30
CA TYR A 2 5.81 13.21 10.43
C TYR A 2 6.17 12.29 9.26
N VAL A 3 7.36 12.47 8.70
CA VAL A 3 8.02 11.49 7.83
C VAL A 3 9.16 10.90 8.64
N VAL A 4 9.19 9.58 8.74
CA VAL A 4 10.17 8.83 9.53
C VAL A 4 10.99 7.98 8.58
N PHE A 5 12.30 8.14 8.60
CA PHE A 5 13.20 7.30 7.83
C PHE A 5 13.35 5.95 8.52
N GLY A 6 13.39 4.89 7.72
CA GLY A 6 13.71 3.55 8.19
C GLY A 6 15.04 3.55 8.93
N ASN A 7 15.14 2.70 9.95
CA ASN A 7 16.36 2.57 10.73
C ASN A 7 16.49 1.14 11.25
N VAL A 8 17.72 0.59 11.24
CA VAL A 8 18.03 -0.78 11.67
C VAL A 8 17.90 -1.01 13.19
N SER A 9 17.69 0.05 13.97
CA SER A 9 17.41 -0.01 15.40
C SER A 9 15.95 -0.34 15.64
N HIS A 10 15.75 -1.39 16.43
CA HIS A 10 14.47 -1.84 16.96
C HIS A 10 13.96 -0.99 18.15
N GLU A 11 14.65 0.12 18.49
CA GLU A 11 14.17 1.06 19.50
C GLU A 11 12.99 1.88 18.96
N ALA A 12 12.02 2.16 19.83
CA ALA A 12 10.89 2.99 19.45
C ALA A 12 11.36 4.40 19.04
N ILE A 13 11.05 4.79 17.80
CA ILE A 13 11.30 6.15 17.32
C ILE A 13 10.29 7.09 17.96
N ASN A 14 10.78 8.06 18.73
CA ASN A 14 9.93 9.08 19.32
C ASN A 14 9.79 10.24 18.34
N LEU A 15 8.54 10.58 17.96
CA LEU A 15 8.26 11.65 17.01
C LEU A 15 8.79 13.03 17.47
N SER A 16 9.05 13.23 18.77
CA SER A 16 9.74 14.43 19.25
C SER A 16 11.17 14.54 18.74
N ASP A 17 11.84 13.42 18.48
CA ASP A 17 13.23 13.39 18.04
C ASP A 17 13.31 13.69 16.53
N ILE A 18 12.31 13.24 15.78
CA ILE A 18 12.06 13.65 14.39
C ILE A 18 11.86 15.17 14.29
N ALA A 19 11.07 15.74 15.20
CA ALA A 19 10.89 17.20 15.28
C ALA A 19 12.19 17.96 15.64
N LEU A 20 13.20 17.27 16.16
CA LEU A 20 14.54 17.81 16.41
C LEU A 20 15.53 17.51 15.27
N GLY A 21 15.05 16.95 14.15
CA GLY A 21 15.82 16.69 12.94
C GLY A 21 16.61 15.36 12.92
N THR A 22 16.23 14.40 13.76
CA THR A 22 16.89 13.07 13.78
C THR A 22 15.98 12.01 13.20
N GLY A 23 16.43 11.26 12.19
CA GLY A 23 15.72 10.07 11.67
C GLY A 23 14.45 10.37 10.86
N GLY A 24 14.30 11.58 10.31
CA GLY A 24 13.15 11.99 9.52
C GLY A 24 12.96 13.51 9.53
N PHE A 25 11.77 13.96 9.15
CA PHE A 25 11.38 15.38 9.18
C PHE A 25 9.90 15.59 9.49
N VAL A 26 9.54 16.83 9.79
CA VAL A 26 8.16 17.24 10.10
C VAL A 26 7.67 18.21 9.03
N LEU A 27 6.44 17.99 8.57
CA LEU A 27 5.76 18.92 7.67
C LEU A 27 4.49 19.44 8.33
N ASN A 28 4.44 20.76 8.54
CA ASN A 28 3.32 21.44 9.19
C ASN A 28 2.32 21.94 8.15
N GLY A 29 1.02 21.75 8.41
CA GLY A 29 -0.04 22.35 7.60
C GLY A 29 -0.07 23.87 7.78
N GLU A 30 -0.67 24.58 6.82
CA GLU A 30 -0.76 26.04 6.78
C GLU A 30 -1.62 26.60 7.92
N HIS A 31 -2.75 25.97 8.21
CA HIS A 31 -3.68 26.41 9.24
C HIS A 31 -4.11 25.26 10.18
N ALA A 32 -4.60 25.65 11.36
CA ALA A 32 -5.25 24.71 12.27
C ALA A 32 -6.50 24.13 11.60
N ASP A 33 -6.80 22.87 11.89
CA ASP A 33 -7.98 22.13 11.42
C ASP A 33 -8.02 21.77 9.92
N ASP A 34 -6.99 22.13 9.13
CA ASP A 34 -6.83 21.74 7.73
C ASP A 34 -6.78 20.22 7.47
N SER A 35 -6.59 19.43 8.54
CA SER A 35 -6.57 17.97 8.51
C SER A 35 -5.49 17.39 7.58
N ILE A 36 -4.32 18.04 7.54
CA ILE A 36 -3.17 17.53 6.79
C ILE A 36 -2.70 16.17 7.32
N GLY A 37 -2.40 15.25 6.40
CA GLY A 37 -2.00 13.88 6.75
C GLY A 37 -3.18 13.01 7.16
N TYR A 38 -4.41 13.42 6.84
CA TYR A 38 -5.58 12.55 7.01
C TYR A 38 -5.51 11.31 6.12
N SER A 39 -4.95 11.46 4.92
CA SER A 39 -4.60 10.38 4.01
C SER A 39 -3.19 10.64 3.48
N VAL A 40 -2.37 9.59 3.40
CA VAL A 40 -0.99 9.61 2.88
C VAL A 40 -0.77 8.34 2.06
N SER A 41 0.11 8.40 1.06
CA SER A 41 0.54 7.25 0.27
C SER A 41 1.92 7.51 -0.33
N SER A 42 2.70 6.47 -0.61
CA SER A 42 3.74 6.59 -1.66
C SER A 42 3.05 7.08 -2.93
N ALA A 43 3.69 8.00 -3.62
CA ALA A 43 3.27 8.50 -4.90
C ALA A 43 3.96 7.79 -6.07
N GLY A 44 4.96 6.93 -5.79
CA GLY A 44 5.90 6.45 -6.80
C GLY A 44 6.81 7.56 -7.32
N ASP A 45 7.61 7.29 -8.35
CA ASP A 45 8.49 8.29 -8.96
C ASP A 45 7.73 9.15 -9.98
N VAL A 46 6.98 10.11 -9.45
CA VAL A 46 6.14 11.02 -10.26
C VAL A 46 7.00 11.98 -11.10
N ASN A 47 8.26 12.17 -10.72
CA ASN A 47 9.13 13.19 -11.27
C ASN A 47 10.27 12.64 -12.17
N GLY A 48 10.52 11.33 -12.12
CA GLY A 48 11.51 10.60 -12.91
C GLY A 48 12.94 10.75 -12.39
N ASP A 49 13.16 10.99 -11.10
CA ASP A 49 14.51 11.12 -10.51
C ASP A 49 15.05 9.83 -9.86
N GLY A 50 14.25 8.76 -9.90
CA GLY A 50 14.54 7.45 -9.34
C GLY A 50 14.25 7.35 -7.84
N PHE A 51 13.51 8.29 -7.26
CA PHE A 51 13.05 8.20 -5.88
C PHE A 51 11.54 8.28 -5.79
N ASP A 52 10.96 7.38 -5.00
CA ASP A 52 9.55 7.46 -4.64
C ASP A 52 9.21 8.80 -3.97
N ASP A 53 8.18 9.46 -4.49
CA ASP A 53 7.58 10.67 -3.97
C ASP A 53 6.49 10.35 -2.93
N LEU A 54 5.97 11.38 -2.26
CA LEU A 54 4.94 11.26 -1.22
C LEU A 54 3.73 12.17 -1.54
N ILE A 55 2.52 11.60 -1.54
CA ILE A 55 1.27 12.36 -1.67
C ILE A 55 0.53 12.43 -0.33
N VAL A 56 0.08 13.63 0.04
CA VAL A 56 -0.56 13.91 1.34
C VAL A 56 -1.84 14.70 1.18
N GLY A 57 -2.94 14.14 1.66
CA GLY A 57 -4.26 14.78 1.67
C GLY A 57 -4.48 15.72 2.87
N ALA A 58 -5.14 16.84 2.60
CA ALA A 58 -5.58 17.84 3.59
C ALA A 58 -7.00 18.32 3.22
N PHE A 59 -8.00 17.50 3.54
CA PHE A 59 -9.37 17.73 3.09
C PHE A 59 -10.07 18.92 3.76
N GLY A 60 -9.58 19.34 4.93
CA GLY A 60 -10.18 20.39 5.75
C GLY A 60 -9.79 21.81 5.34
N VAL A 61 -8.98 21.95 4.29
CA VAL A 61 -8.42 23.25 3.89
C VAL A 61 -9.50 24.22 3.42
N ASP A 62 -9.42 25.44 3.95
CA ASP A 62 -10.25 26.58 3.57
C ASP A 62 -9.49 27.52 2.61
N VAL A 63 -10.20 28.18 1.70
CA VAL A 63 -9.60 29.22 0.82
C VAL A 63 -9.93 30.61 1.37
N SER A 64 -8.96 31.20 2.09
CA SER A 64 -8.91 32.60 2.53
C SER A 64 -10.26 33.21 3.00
N GLY A 65 -11.03 32.48 3.81
CA GLY A 65 -12.30 32.95 4.38
C GLY A 65 -13.45 33.12 3.38
N ILE A 66 -13.32 32.57 2.17
CA ILE A 66 -14.34 32.63 1.10
C ILE A 66 -15.12 31.32 1.02
N ARG A 67 -14.45 30.18 1.14
CA ARG A 67 -15.05 28.84 1.02
C ARG A 67 -14.42 27.88 2.02
N SER A 68 -15.25 27.11 2.71
CA SER A 68 -14.79 26.16 3.72
C SER A 68 -14.60 24.75 3.16
N ASN A 69 -13.65 23.98 3.70
CA ASN A 69 -13.44 22.56 3.40
C ASN A 69 -13.37 22.23 1.90
N VAL A 70 -12.70 23.08 1.10
CA VAL A 70 -12.50 22.77 -0.32
C VAL A 70 -11.51 21.61 -0.47
N GLY A 71 -10.57 21.50 0.48
CA GLY A 71 -9.51 20.50 0.50
C GLY A 71 -8.42 20.70 -0.55
N LYS A 72 -7.27 20.10 -0.29
CA LYS A 72 -6.13 19.99 -1.23
C LYS A 72 -5.27 18.79 -0.89
N SER A 73 -4.33 18.50 -1.78
CA SER A 73 -3.25 17.54 -1.55
C SER A 73 -1.88 18.21 -1.74
N TYR A 74 -0.83 17.58 -1.23
CA TYR A 74 0.56 18.01 -1.40
C TYR A 74 1.37 16.84 -1.96
N LEU A 75 1.99 17.03 -3.12
CA LEU A 75 3.03 16.14 -3.61
C LEU A 75 4.37 16.64 -3.05
N ILE A 76 5.15 15.76 -2.47
CA ILE A 76 6.46 16.03 -1.89
C ILE A 76 7.43 15.09 -2.59
N PHE A 77 8.46 15.64 -3.20
CA PHE A 77 9.41 14.82 -3.93
C PHE A 77 10.35 14.06 -3.00
N GLY A 78 10.66 12.83 -3.41
CA GLY A 78 11.70 11.99 -2.85
C GLY A 78 13.10 12.56 -3.10
N GLY A 79 14.11 11.81 -2.67
CA GLY A 79 15.51 12.15 -2.94
C GLY A 79 16.50 11.63 -1.91
N ASP A 80 17.78 11.60 -2.29
CA ASP A 80 18.91 11.13 -1.47
C ASP A 80 18.97 11.75 -0.06
N LYS A 81 18.53 13.01 0.06
CA LYS A 81 18.52 13.79 1.31
C LYS A 81 17.32 14.71 1.35
N VAL A 82 16.15 14.18 1.71
CA VAL A 82 14.99 15.03 2.00
C VAL A 82 15.20 15.74 3.33
N THR A 83 15.60 17.01 3.28
CA THR A 83 15.65 17.89 4.47
C THR A 83 14.37 18.71 4.53
N GLY A 84 13.53 18.50 5.54
CA GLY A 84 12.33 19.30 5.74
C GLY A 84 12.64 20.77 6.06
N GLY A 85 11.91 21.69 5.43
CA GLY A 85 11.77 23.08 5.88
C GLY A 85 10.68 23.23 6.95
N GLU A 86 10.65 24.36 7.67
CA GLU A 86 9.73 24.57 8.82
C GLU A 86 8.23 24.61 8.44
N GLU A 87 7.86 24.89 7.18
CA GLU A 87 6.48 25.00 6.67
C GLU A 87 6.33 24.54 5.21
N ILE A 88 5.18 23.93 4.86
CA ILE A 88 4.87 23.36 3.52
C ILE A 88 4.57 24.43 2.46
N ASP A 89 4.29 25.67 2.86
CA ASP A 89 3.92 26.76 1.94
C ASP A 89 5.06 27.13 0.94
N PHE A 90 6.23 26.50 1.09
CA PHE A 90 7.42 26.65 0.25
C PHE A 90 7.97 25.30 -0.23
N LEU A 91 7.10 24.40 -0.70
CA LEU A 91 7.53 23.17 -1.38
C LEU A 91 8.36 23.41 -2.65
N ASP A 92 8.72 24.64 -3.03
CA ASP A 92 9.69 24.85 -4.11
C ASP A 92 11.12 24.77 -3.54
N PRO A 93 11.97 23.81 -3.95
CA PRO A 93 11.80 22.84 -5.06
C PRO A 93 11.36 21.42 -4.67
N LEU A 94 11.04 21.16 -3.40
CA LEU A 94 10.68 19.86 -2.81
C LEU A 94 9.26 19.30 -3.12
N GLY A 95 8.47 19.88 -4.04
CA GLY A 95 7.10 19.45 -4.35
C GLY A 95 6.12 20.58 -4.68
N PHE A 96 4.81 20.34 -4.58
CA PHE A 96 3.76 21.34 -4.81
C PHE A 96 2.38 20.97 -4.23
N ALA A 97 1.51 21.97 -4.08
CA ALA A 97 0.12 21.78 -3.66
C ALA A 97 -0.83 21.60 -4.87
N ILE A 98 -1.85 20.76 -4.68
CA ILE A 98 -2.82 20.34 -5.68
C ILE A 98 -4.24 20.61 -5.17
N TYR A 99 -4.98 21.47 -5.86
CA TYR A 99 -6.40 21.71 -5.58
C TYR A 99 -7.31 20.98 -6.57
N GLY A 100 -8.50 20.58 -6.08
CA GLY A 100 -9.60 20.09 -6.91
C GLY A 100 -10.07 21.13 -7.96
N GLU A 101 -10.94 20.68 -8.88
CA GLU A 101 -11.26 21.39 -10.13
C GLU A 101 -11.84 22.81 -9.94
N TYR A 102 -12.75 22.99 -8.98
CA TYR A 102 -13.54 24.24 -8.83
C TYR A 102 -13.47 24.92 -7.46
N LEU A 103 -12.60 24.45 -6.54
CA LEU A 103 -12.52 24.95 -5.16
C LEU A 103 -13.91 25.08 -4.51
N ASP A 104 -14.85 24.17 -4.81
CA ASP A 104 -16.22 24.30 -4.31
C ASP A 104 -16.27 23.94 -2.82
N GLU A 105 -17.13 24.65 -2.10
CA GLU A 105 -17.26 24.52 -0.65
C GLU A 105 -17.74 23.12 -0.28
N GLY A 106 -16.99 22.46 0.59
CA GLY A 106 -17.33 21.13 1.09
C GLY A 106 -16.93 19.96 0.20
N ASP A 107 -16.30 20.18 -0.96
CA ASP A 107 -15.85 19.10 -1.86
C ASP A 107 -14.85 18.16 -1.19
N ARG A 108 -14.02 18.69 -0.27
CA ARG A 108 -13.01 17.96 0.52
C ARG A 108 -12.05 17.16 -0.35
N SER A 109 -11.47 17.80 -1.38
CA SER A 109 -10.40 17.18 -2.17
C SER A 109 -9.21 16.80 -1.28
N GLY A 110 -8.55 15.68 -1.56
CA GLY A 110 -7.52 15.13 -0.68
C GLY A 110 -8.09 14.37 0.52
N HIS A 111 -9.37 13.98 0.49
CA HIS A 111 -9.95 13.07 1.48
C HIS A 111 -9.30 11.68 1.43
N SER A 112 -9.01 11.21 0.22
CA SER A 112 -8.21 10.03 -0.05
C SER A 112 -7.19 10.35 -1.14
N VAL A 113 -5.97 9.85 -0.99
CA VAL A 113 -4.88 9.99 -1.98
C VAL A 113 -4.16 8.66 -2.11
N SER A 114 -3.64 8.39 -3.30
CA SER A 114 -2.81 7.21 -3.61
C SER A 114 -1.93 7.50 -4.83
N SER A 115 -0.82 6.75 -4.98
CA SER A 115 -0.27 6.51 -6.33
C SER A 115 -1.37 5.87 -7.19
N ALA A 116 -1.37 6.23 -8.47
CA ALA A 116 -2.19 5.61 -9.50
C ALA A 116 -1.40 4.58 -10.32
N GLY A 117 -0.09 4.44 -10.12
CA GLY A 117 0.80 3.73 -11.04
C GLY A 117 0.96 4.48 -12.36
N ASP A 118 1.52 3.86 -13.39
CA ASP A 118 1.62 4.43 -14.73
C ASP A 118 0.33 4.18 -15.53
N VAL A 119 -0.69 5.01 -15.27
CA VAL A 119 -1.99 4.85 -15.95
C VAL A 119 -1.97 5.31 -17.39
N ASN A 120 -0.88 5.94 -17.83
CA ASN A 120 -0.79 6.62 -19.12
C ASN A 120 0.24 5.98 -20.07
N GLY A 121 1.12 5.13 -19.55
CA GLY A 121 2.13 4.36 -20.26
C GLY A 121 3.38 5.15 -20.62
N ASP A 122 3.72 6.20 -19.85
CA ASP A 122 4.92 7.01 -20.08
C ASP A 122 6.12 6.69 -19.19
N GLY A 123 5.97 5.69 -18.32
CA GLY A 123 7.00 5.18 -17.42
C GLY A 123 7.23 6.05 -16.19
N LEU A 124 6.32 6.96 -15.87
CA LEU A 124 6.31 7.74 -14.64
C LEU A 124 5.07 7.40 -13.83
N ASP A 125 5.19 7.43 -12.51
CA ASP A 125 4.03 7.19 -11.66
C ASP A 125 3.05 8.36 -11.69
N ASP A 126 1.77 8.04 -11.78
CA ASP A 126 0.66 8.98 -11.74
C ASP A 126 0.03 9.02 -10.34
N LEU A 127 -0.87 9.97 -10.11
CA LEU A 127 -1.54 10.20 -8.81
C LEU A 127 -3.05 10.16 -8.94
N ILE A 128 -3.74 9.64 -7.91
CA ILE A 128 -5.19 9.74 -7.79
C ILE A 128 -5.62 10.42 -6.47
N ILE A 129 -6.55 11.37 -6.58
CA ILE A 129 -7.04 12.19 -5.46
C ILE A 129 -8.57 12.14 -5.42
N GLY A 130 -9.15 11.74 -4.28
CA GLY A 130 -10.59 11.69 -4.04
C GLY A 130 -11.17 12.97 -3.42
N ALA A 131 -12.37 13.34 -3.89
CA ALA A 131 -13.22 14.42 -3.40
C ALA A 131 -14.68 13.91 -3.27
N PRO A 132 -14.99 13.14 -2.22
CA PRO A 132 -16.24 12.36 -2.13
C PRO A 132 -17.52 13.19 -2.09
N TYR A 133 -17.43 14.47 -1.77
CA TYR A 133 -18.59 15.35 -1.65
C TYR A 133 -18.74 16.34 -2.80
N ALA A 134 -17.87 16.24 -3.81
CA ALA A 134 -18.00 17.02 -5.03
C ALA A 134 -19.32 16.76 -5.76
N ASN A 135 -19.77 17.76 -6.52
CA ASN A 135 -21.11 17.83 -7.11
C ASN A 135 -21.09 17.81 -8.66
N PRO A 136 -20.50 16.78 -9.31
CA PRO A 136 -20.34 16.76 -10.75
C PRO A 136 -21.69 16.79 -11.47
N ASP A 137 -21.77 17.60 -12.52
CA ASP A 137 -22.94 17.76 -13.38
C ASP A 137 -24.25 18.05 -12.60
N GLY A 138 -24.14 18.71 -11.43
CA GLY A 138 -25.26 19.07 -10.57
C GLY A 138 -25.82 17.93 -9.70
N LYS A 139 -25.08 16.82 -9.55
CA LYS A 139 -25.46 15.71 -8.66
C LYS A 139 -24.82 15.90 -7.29
N ASP A 140 -25.61 16.30 -6.30
CA ASP A 140 -25.10 16.55 -4.94
C ASP A 140 -24.37 15.33 -4.37
N ASN A 141 -23.14 15.54 -3.89
CA ASN A 141 -22.27 14.53 -3.29
C ASN A 141 -22.19 13.23 -4.12
N ALA A 142 -22.24 13.31 -5.45
CA ALA A 142 -21.91 12.15 -6.26
C ALA A 142 -20.43 11.77 -6.10
N GLY A 143 -19.61 12.75 -5.74
CA GLY A 143 -18.18 12.63 -5.55
C GLY A 143 -17.42 12.67 -6.87
N MET A 144 -16.14 12.99 -6.78
CA MET A 144 -15.22 12.98 -7.90
C MET A 144 -13.88 12.40 -7.45
N SER A 145 -13.14 11.89 -8.43
CA SER A 145 -11.70 11.65 -8.29
C SER A 145 -10.97 12.38 -9.40
N TYR A 146 -9.69 12.68 -9.18
CA TYR A 146 -8.83 13.33 -10.15
C TYR A 146 -7.57 12.51 -10.31
N VAL A 147 -7.19 12.26 -11.55
CA VAL A 147 -5.93 11.63 -11.91
C VAL A 147 -5.00 12.72 -12.42
N MET A 148 -3.77 12.75 -11.92
CA MET A 148 -2.70 13.63 -12.38
C MET A 148 -1.54 12.77 -12.85
N PHE A 149 -1.10 12.99 -14.08
CA PHE A 149 0.02 12.25 -14.65
C PHE A 149 1.36 12.74 -14.11
N GLY A 150 2.31 11.81 -13.97
CA GLY A 150 3.72 12.06 -13.71
C GLY A 150 4.36 12.87 -14.83
N ARG A 151 5.50 13.50 -14.51
CA ARG A 151 6.24 14.33 -15.47
C ARG A 151 7.69 14.58 -15.05
N SER A 152 8.57 14.61 -16.04
CA SER A 152 9.93 15.13 -15.89
C SER A 152 9.98 16.64 -16.20
N GLY A 153 10.49 17.47 -15.28
CA GLY A 153 10.74 18.90 -15.53
C GLY A 153 10.40 19.86 -14.38
N PRO A 154 10.57 21.19 -14.55
CA PRO A 154 10.50 22.13 -13.43
C PRO A 154 9.11 22.17 -12.77
N SER A 155 9.11 22.02 -11.45
CA SER A 155 7.92 22.09 -10.61
C SER A 155 7.21 23.43 -10.75
N ALA A 156 5.89 23.41 -10.95
CA ALA A 156 5.11 24.59 -10.57
C ALA A 156 4.92 24.57 -9.07
N THR A 157 4.90 25.75 -8.47
CA THR A 157 4.61 25.93 -7.05
C THR A 157 3.15 25.57 -6.69
N LEU A 158 2.22 25.57 -7.66
CA LEU A 158 0.80 25.33 -7.42
C LEU A 158 0.04 24.78 -8.63
N VAL A 159 -0.79 23.75 -8.42
CA VAL A 159 -1.59 23.10 -9.46
C VAL A 159 -3.08 23.13 -9.14
N TYR A 160 -3.90 23.49 -10.13
CA TYR A 160 -5.35 23.36 -10.09
C TYR A 160 -5.77 22.33 -11.14
N LEU A 161 -6.57 21.34 -10.74
CA LEU A 161 -7.03 20.23 -11.60
C LEU A 161 -8.10 20.63 -12.63
N LYS A 162 -8.08 21.89 -13.10
CA LYS A 162 -9.07 22.45 -14.02
C LYS A 162 -8.74 22.13 -15.50
N PRO A 163 -9.69 21.56 -16.28
CA PRO A 163 -9.53 21.41 -17.71
C PRO A 163 -9.24 22.74 -18.42
N GLY A 164 -8.21 22.78 -19.27
CA GLY A 164 -7.90 23.91 -20.14
C GLY A 164 -7.03 25.03 -19.52
N LEU A 165 -6.50 24.84 -18.31
CA LEU A 165 -5.34 25.61 -17.82
C LEU A 165 -4.03 24.93 -18.28
N PRO A 166 -2.90 25.64 -18.36
CA PRO A 166 -1.61 25.08 -18.83
C PRO A 166 -1.04 23.94 -17.97
N PHE A 167 -1.76 23.50 -16.94
CA PHE A 167 -1.42 22.45 -15.98
C PHE A 167 -2.35 21.23 -16.06
N SER A 168 -2.94 20.96 -17.24
CA SER A 168 -3.92 19.89 -17.46
C SER A 168 -3.26 18.55 -17.86
N GLU A 169 -2.51 17.92 -16.98
CA GLU A 169 -1.86 16.62 -17.25
C GLU A 169 -2.59 15.53 -16.48
N GLY A 170 -3.77 15.15 -16.94
CA GLY A 170 -4.59 14.14 -16.27
C GLY A 170 -6.07 14.27 -16.64
N PHE A 171 -6.94 13.61 -15.89
CA PHE A 171 -8.39 13.60 -16.14
C PHE A 171 -9.21 13.51 -14.86
N SER A 172 -10.48 13.93 -14.93
CA SER A 172 -11.44 13.82 -13.84
C SER A 172 -12.32 12.58 -14.00
N ILE A 173 -12.66 11.92 -12.89
CA ILE A 173 -13.62 10.83 -12.80
C ILE A 173 -14.85 11.34 -12.05
N LYS A 174 -16.01 11.34 -12.71
CA LYS A 174 -17.26 11.89 -12.19
C LYS A 174 -18.18 10.82 -11.61
N GLY A 175 -18.67 11.06 -10.40
CA GLY A 175 -19.60 10.19 -9.70
C GLY A 175 -20.87 9.83 -10.48
N GLU A 176 -21.30 8.58 -10.34
CA GLU A 176 -22.45 8.02 -11.06
C GLU A 176 -23.77 8.67 -10.61
N ILE A 177 -24.02 8.72 -9.30
CA ILE A 177 -25.32 9.04 -8.70
C ILE A 177 -25.19 10.00 -7.51
N GLN A 178 -26.24 10.78 -7.26
CA GLN A 178 -26.35 11.67 -6.09
C GLN A 178 -26.15 10.89 -4.78
N ASN A 179 -25.38 11.46 -3.85
CA ASN A 179 -24.98 10.83 -2.58
C ASN A 179 -24.28 9.47 -2.72
N GLY A 180 -23.63 9.23 -3.87
CA GLY A 180 -22.82 8.03 -4.09
C GLY A 180 -21.51 8.05 -3.29
N TYR A 181 -20.97 9.25 -3.02
CA TYR A 181 -19.69 9.47 -2.36
C TYR A 181 -18.51 8.74 -3.04
N SER A 182 -18.48 8.75 -4.39
CA SER A 182 -17.34 8.20 -5.13
C SER A 182 -16.07 9.00 -4.85
N GLY A 183 -14.91 8.33 -4.74
CA GLY A 183 -13.67 8.97 -4.30
C GLY A 183 -13.53 9.05 -2.78
N PHE A 184 -14.36 8.32 -2.03
CA PHE A 184 -14.20 8.22 -0.57
C PHE A 184 -12.91 7.47 -0.20
N SER A 185 -12.61 6.42 -0.95
CA SER A 185 -11.34 5.68 -0.95
C SER A 185 -10.94 5.47 -2.41
N VAL A 186 -9.67 5.70 -2.72
CA VAL A 186 -9.06 5.54 -4.05
C VAL A 186 -7.74 4.80 -3.89
N SER A 187 -7.34 4.05 -4.92
CA SER A 187 -6.05 3.36 -4.99
C SER A 187 -5.72 3.09 -6.47
N SER A 188 -4.43 2.90 -6.77
CA SER A 188 -4.05 2.08 -7.93
C SER A 188 -4.69 0.69 -7.77
N ALA A 189 -5.12 0.13 -8.89
CA ALA A 189 -5.58 -1.24 -9.00
C ALA A 189 -4.47 -2.18 -9.52
N GLY A 190 -3.34 -1.64 -9.98
CA GLY A 190 -2.39 -2.38 -10.82
C GLY A 190 -2.97 -2.68 -12.20
N ASP A 191 -2.32 -3.52 -12.99
CA ASP A 191 -2.82 -3.96 -14.29
C ASP A 191 -3.80 -5.13 -14.14
N VAL A 192 -5.03 -4.81 -13.72
CA VAL A 192 -6.05 -5.84 -13.49
C VAL A 192 -6.59 -6.44 -14.80
N ASN A 193 -6.22 -5.89 -15.95
CA ASN A 193 -6.80 -6.24 -17.25
C ASN A 193 -5.77 -6.81 -18.24
N GLY A 194 -4.49 -6.75 -17.92
CA GLY A 194 -3.37 -7.30 -18.69
C GLY A 194 -3.02 -6.48 -19.93
N ASP A 195 -3.29 -5.17 -19.95
CA ASP A 195 -2.96 -4.30 -21.09
C ASP A 195 -1.67 -3.49 -20.92
N GLY A 196 -0.97 -3.68 -19.79
CA GLY A 196 0.30 -3.06 -19.46
C GLY A 196 0.20 -1.62 -18.99
N LEU A 197 -1.02 -1.13 -18.68
CA LEU A 197 -1.25 0.14 -18.03
C LEU A 197 -1.82 -0.12 -16.64
N ASP A 198 -1.42 0.69 -15.66
CA ASP A 198 -2.05 0.60 -14.35
C ASP A 198 -3.50 1.11 -14.41
N ASP A 199 -4.38 0.38 -13.72
CA ASP A 199 -5.79 0.68 -13.59
C ASP A 199 -6.08 1.34 -12.24
N LEU A 200 -7.31 1.82 -12.06
CA LEU A 200 -7.73 2.57 -10.87
C LEU A 200 -8.93 1.92 -10.20
N ILE A 201 -8.94 1.86 -8.85
CA ILE A 201 -10.11 1.46 -8.08
C ILE A 201 -10.66 2.62 -7.23
N ILE A 202 -11.98 2.86 -7.33
CA ILE A 202 -12.68 3.96 -6.65
C ILE A 202 -13.85 3.41 -5.84
N GLY A 203 -13.82 3.63 -4.52
CA GLY A 203 -14.88 3.28 -3.58
C GLY A 203 -16.00 4.33 -3.48
N ALA A 204 -17.24 3.87 -3.44
CA ALA A 204 -18.46 4.68 -3.32
C ALA A 204 -19.48 3.96 -2.40
N TYR A 205 -19.26 4.06 -1.08
CA TYR A 205 -19.91 3.18 -0.11
C TYR A 205 -21.37 3.49 0.23
N HIS A 206 -21.84 4.70 -0.03
CA HIS A 206 -23.03 5.22 0.66
C HIS A 206 -24.37 4.85 -0.02
N SER A 207 -24.39 4.53 -1.31
CA SER A 207 -25.63 4.19 -2.01
C SER A 207 -25.93 2.69 -1.97
N GLY A 208 -27.10 2.32 -1.43
CA GLY A 208 -27.58 0.93 -1.40
C GLY A 208 -26.62 0.01 -0.62
N ALA A 209 -26.00 -0.93 -1.33
CA ALA A 209 -24.98 -1.82 -0.78
C ALA A 209 -23.55 -1.24 -0.79
N GLY A 210 -23.38 -0.07 -1.40
CA GLY A 210 -22.09 0.45 -1.82
C GLY A 210 -21.66 -0.13 -3.18
N LYS A 211 -20.75 0.56 -3.85
CA LYS A 211 -20.13 0.14 -5.11
C LYS A 211 -18.63 0.45 -5.08
N SER A 212 -17.88 -0.30 -5.87
CA SER A 212 -16.54 0.08 -6.30
C SER A 212 -16.50 0.11 -7.83
N TYR A 213 -15.63 0.93 -8.40
CA TYR A 213 -15.47 1.06 -9.85
C TYR A 213 -14.01 0.85 -10.19
N VAL A 214 -13.78 -0.01 -11.18
CA VAL A 214 -12.48 -0.15 -11.83
C VAL A 214 -12.51 0.69 -13.09
N VAL A 215 -11.58 1.63 -13.20
CA VAL A 215 -11.40 2.49 -14.37
C VAL A 215 -10.07 2.11 -14.99
N PHE A 216 -10.10 1.69 -16.26
CA PHE A 216 -8.88 1.25 -16.92
C PHE A 216 -7.95 2.42 -17.25
N GLY A 217 -6.65 2.16 -17.21
CA GLY A 217 -5.59 3.07 -17.60
C GLY A 217 -5.79 3.60 -19.03
N LYS A 218 -5.42 4.86 -19.26
CA LYS A 218 -5.58 5.51 -20.58
C LYS A 218 -4.80 6.82 -20.71
N ALA A 219 -4.02 6.94 -21.78
CA ALA A 219 -3.20 8.12 -22.10
C ALA A 219 -3.96 9.42 -22.44
N ASP A 220 -5.17 9.37 -23.00
CA ASP A 220 -5.90 10.60 -23.32
C ASP A 220 -6.38 11.34 -22.05
N ARG A 221 -6.84 12.58 -22.17
CA ARG A 221 -7.18 13.41 -20.99
C ARG A 221 -8.69 13.63 -20.83
N ASN A 222 -9.51 12.81 -21.50
CA ASN A 222 -10.95 12.96 -21.43
C ASN A 222 -11.48 12.51 -20.05
N SER A 223 -12.43 13.27 -19.52
CA SER A 223 -13.10 12.91 -18.27
C SER A 223 -13.87 11.59 -18.41
N VAL A 224 -13.84 10.78 -17.36
CA VAL A 224 -14.61 9.53 -17.25
C VAL A 224 -15.88 9.78 -16.44
N ASN A 225 -17.02 9.27 -16.88
CA ASN A 225 -18.22 9.20 -16.05
C ASN A 225 -18.37 7.77 -15.53
N LEU A 226 -18.59 7.60 -14.22
CA LEU A 226 -18.78 6.26 -13.65
C LEU A 226 -20.05 5.56 -14.17
N SER A 227 -21.01 6.29 -14.76
CA SER A 227 -22.13 5.69 -15.51
C SER A 227 -21.70 4.94 -16.78
N ASP A 228 -20.60 5.35 -17.40
CA ASP A 228 -20.02 4.70 -18.58
C ASP A 228 -19.32 3.39 -18.18
N ILE A 229 -18.64 3.40 -17.03
CA ILE A 229 -18.05 2.21 -16.38
C ILE A 229 -19.14 1.17 -16.06
N VAL A 230 -20.27 1.61 -15.49
CA VAL A 230 -21.44 0.75 -15.24
C VAL A 230 -22.00 0.14 -16.53
N SER A 231 -21.83 0.84 -17.65
CA SER A 231 -22.24 0.38 -18.98
C SER A 231 -21.16 -0.46 -19.69
N GLY A 232 -20.03 -0.75 -19.02
CA GLY A 232 -18.93 -1.56 -19.53
C GLY A 232 -17.98 -0.81 -20.49
N THR A 233 -17.94 0.53 -20.42
CA THR A 233 -17.04 1.36 -21.24
C THR A 233 -15.93 1.91 -20.36
N GLY A 234 -14.67 1.60 -20.68
CA GLY A 234 -13.49 2.11 -19.96
C GLY A 234 -13.22 1.45 -18.60
N GLY A 235 -13.87 0.32 -18.30
CA GLY A 235 -13.67 -0.44 -17.06
C GLY A 235 -14.92 -1.25 -16.69
N PHE A 236 -15.05 -1.63 -15.41
CA PHE A 236 -16.20 -2.36 -14.90
C PHE A 236 -16.61 -1.94 -13.48
N VAL A 237 -17.86 -2.22 -13.10
CA VAL A 237 -18.40 -1.92 -11.77
C VAL A 237 -18.46 -3.18 -10.89
N ILE A 238 -18.18 -3.02 -9.61
CA ILE A 238 -18.32 -4.03 -8.57
C ILE A 238 -19.47 -3.63 -7.65
N ASN A 239 -20.56 -4.39 -7.68
CA ASN A 239 -21.76 -4.12 -6.90
C ASN A 239 -21.70 -4.79 -5.52
N GLY A 240 -21.93 -4.01 -4.47
CA GLY A 240 -22.01 -4.49 -3.09
C GLY A 240 -23.06 -5.58 -2.88
N GLU A 241 -22.80 -6.49 -1.95
CA GLU A 241 -23.65 -7.67 -1.72
C GLU A 241 -24.92 -7.36 -0.92
N PHE A 242 -24.83 -6.52 0.13
CA PHE A 242 -25.96 -6.23 1.03
C PHE A 242 -26.17 -4.74 1.23
N SER A 243 -27.44 -4.32 1.17
CA SER A 243 -27.80 -2.94 1.50
C SER A 243 -27.30 -2.55 2.90
N GLY A 244 -26.56 -1.45 2.98
CA GLY A 244 -25.98 -0.96 4.24
C GLY A 244 -24.70 -1.65 4.70
N SER A 245 -24.11 -2.58 3.91
CA SER A 245 -22.79 -3.14 4.23
C SER A 245 -21.63 -2.18 3.97
N TRP A 246 -21.89 -1.08 3.26
CA TRP A 246 -20.91 -0.03 2.93
C TRP A 246 -19.72 -0.60 2.16
N SER A 247 -19.99 -1.43 1.15
CA SER A 247 -18.94 -1.92 0.25
C SER A 247 -18.26 -0.77 -0.47
N GLY A 248 -16.93 -0.81 -0.58
CA GLY A 248 -16.15 0.29 -1.15
C GLY A 248 -15.88 1.40 -0.14
N PHE A 249 -15.96 1.11 1.16
CA PHE A 249 -15.52 2.04 2.21
C PHE A 249 -13.99 2.17 2.23
N SER A 250 -13.30 1.06 2.03
CA SER A 250 -11.86 0.99 1.80
C SER A 250 -11.63 0.11 0.57
N VAL A 251 -10.79 0.55 -0.35
CA VAL A 251 -10.36 -0.21 -1.54
C VAL A 251 -8.86 -0.13 -1.69
N SER A 252 -8.25 -1.16 -2.27
CA SER A 252 -6.83 -1.21 -2.60
C SER A 252 -6.60 -2.21 -3.74
N SER A 253 -5.49 -2.09 -4.46
CA SER A 253 -4.90 -3.26 -5.12
C SER A 253 -4.61 -4.33 -4.06
N ALA A 254 -4.78 -5.59 -4.44
CA ALA A 254 -4.39 -6.75 -3.68
C ALA A 254 -3.05 -7.34 -4.17
N GLY A 255 -2.48 -6.85 -5.28
CA GLY A 255 -1.43 -7.55 -6.01
C GLY A 255 -1.96 -8.82 -6.68
N ASP A 256 -1.07 -9.68 -7.18
CA ASP A 256 -1.43 -10.98 -7.76
C ASP A 256 -1.54 -12.05 -6.67
N VAL A 257 -2.66 -12.04 -5.95
CA VAL A 257 -2.87 -12.97 -4.83
C VAL A 257 -3.14 -14.40 -5.29
N ASN A 258 -3.33 -14.61 -6.59
CA ASN A 258 -3.75 -15.88 -7.16
C ASN A 258 -2.73 -16.48 -8.16
N GLY A 259 -1.67 -15.75 -8.49
CA GLY A 259 -0.56 -16.17 -9.32
C GLY A 259 -0.92 -16.29 -10.80
N ASP A 260 -1.90 -15.54 -11.30
CA ASP A 260 -2.31 -15.57 -12.71
C ASP A 260 -1.71 -14.44 -13.57
N GLY A 261 -0.89 -13.58 -12.94
CA GLY A 261 -0.18 -12.48 -13.58
C GLY A 261 -1.04 -11.25 -13.87
N LEU A 262 -2.25 -11.18 -13.29
CA LEU A 262 -3.06 -9.98 -13.27
C LEU A 262 -3.15 -9.48 -11.84
N ASP A 263 -3.16 -8.15 -11.65
CA ASP A 263 -3.42 -7.61 -10.33
C ASP A 263 -4.86 -7.87 -9.90
N ASP A 264 -5.02 -8.20 -8.61
CA ASP A 264 -6.29 -8.44 -7.96
C ASP A 264 -6.70 -7.22 -7.10
N LEU A 265 -7.94 -7.25 -6.60
CA LEU A 265 -8.53 -6.12 -5.87
C LEU A 265 -9.05 -6.56 -4.51
N ILE A 266 -8.83 -5.74 -3.47
CA ILE A 266 -9.46 -5.92 -2.16
C ILE A 266 -10.44 -4.80 -1.82
N ILE A 267 -11.65 -5.18 -1.39
CA ILE A 267 -12.74 -4.27 -1.05
C ILE A 267 -13.23 -4.53 0.37
N GLY A 268 -13.15 -3.50 1.22
CA GLY A 268 -13.67 -3.50 2.59
C GLY A 268 -15.13 -3.08 2.68
N ALA A 269 -15.91 -3.83 3.46
CA ALA A 269 -17.31 -3.58 3.79
C ALA A 269 -17.52 -3.81 5.30
N TYR A 270 -17.09 -2.86 6.12
CA TYR A 270 -17.00 -3.06 7.57
C TYR A 270 -18.36 -3.08 8.30
N LYS A 271 -19.45 -2.69 7.62
CA LYS A 271 -20.79 -2.65 8.21
C LYS A 271 -21.49 -4.01 8.16
N THR A 272 -22.62 -4.05 8.84
CA THR A 272 -23.44 -5.24 9.13
C THR A 272 -23.66 -6.17 7.93
N TYR A 273 -23.41 -7.48 8.15
CA TYR A 273 -23.85 -8.59 7.33
C TYR A 273 -24.50 -9.68 8.21
N GLY A 274 -25.56 -10.33 7.73
CA GLY A 274 -26.11 -11.54 8.36
C GLY A 274 -26.82 -11.35 9.71
N GLY A 275 -27.23 -10.12 10.06
CA GLY A 275 -27.93 -9.82 11.32
C GLY A 275 -27.02 -9.57 12.53
N TYR A 276 -25.69 -9.62 12.35
CA TYR A 276 -24.70 -9.24 13.36
C TYR A 276 -24.23 -7.81 13.13
N TYR A 277 -24.35 -6.96 14.15
CA TYR A 277 -23.99 -5.55 14.06
C TYR A 277 -22.48 -5.39 13.80
N ASP A 278 -22.13 -4.78 12.66
CA ASP A 278 -20.79 -4.27 12.33
C ASP A 278 -19.65 -5.29 12.53
N VAL A 279 -19.88 -6.56 12.19
CA VAL A 279 -18.82 -7.59 12.13
C VAL A 279 -17.88 -7.38 10.96
N GLY A 280 -18.40 -6.85 9.85
CA GLY A 280 -17.66 -6.54 8.63
C GLY A 280 -17.36 -7.75 7.74
N LYS A 281 -16.94 -7.45 6.52
CA LYS A 281 -16.53 -8.42 5.49
C LYS A 281 -15.58 -7.73 4.52
N SER A 282 -14.64 -8.48 3.96
CA SER A 282 -13.82 -8.04 2.83
C SER A 282 -13.98 -9.00 1.66
N TYR A 283 -13.64 -8.53 0.47
CA TYR A 283 -13.78 -9.28 -0.77
C TYR A 283 -12.53 -9.11 -1.59
N VAL A 284 -11.99 -10.22 -2.04
CA VAL A 284 -10.93 -10.26 -3.05
C VAL A 284 -11.60 -10.56 -4.38
N VAL A 285 -11.33 -9.73 -5.38
CA VAL A 285 -11.86 -9.84 -6.73
C VAL A 285 -10.68 -10.04 -7.65
N PHE A 286 -10.67 -11.15 -8.38
CA PHE A 286 -9.57 -11.45 -9.28
C PHE A 286 -9.58 -10.56 -10.52
N GLY A 287 -8.39 -10.22 -10.99
CA GLY A 287 -8.13 -9.53 -12.25
C GLY A 287 -8.82 -10.22 -13.42
N LYS A 288 -9.21 -9.44 -14.42
CA LYS A 288 -9.92 -9.94 -15.60
C LYS A 288 -9.87 -8.97 -16.78
N THR A 289 -9.70 -9.56 -17.96
CA THR A 289 -9.59 -8.82 -19.23
C THR A 289 -10.95 -8.34 -19.79
N ASP A 290 -12.07 -8.95 -19.39
CA ASP A 290 -13.40 -8.56 -19.84
C ASP A 290 -14.04 -7.49 -18.92
N LYS A 291 -15.00 -6.72 -19.44
CA LYS A 291 -15.61 -5.56 -18.74
C LYS A 291 -16.94 -5.86 -18.06
N THR A 292 -17.27 -7.13 -17.86
CA THR A 292 -18.54 -7.51 -17.22
C THR A 292 -18.57 -7.05 -15.77
N ALA A 293 -19.73 -6.53 -15.36
CA ALA A 293 -19.97 -6.11 -13.98
C ALA A 293 -19.92 -7.31 -13.02
N ILE A 294 -19.38 -7.08 -11.84
CA ILE A 294 -19.22 -8.08 -10.79
C ILE A 294 -20.25 -7.83 -9.69
N ASN A 295 -20.81 -8.89 -9.11
CA ASN A 295 -21.59 -8.81 -7.88
C ASN A 295 -20.81 -9.51 -6.77
N LEU A 296 -20.66 -8.85 -5.63
CA LEU A 296 -19.93 -9.44 -4.49
C LEU A 296 -20.62 -10.69 -3.88
N SER A 297 -21.87 -10.97 -4.25
CA SER A 297 -22.52 -12.26 -3.98
C SER A 297 -21.85 -13.43 -4.71
N ASP A 298 -21.34 -13.19 -5.92
CA ASP A 298 -20.69 -14.22 -6.73
C ASP A 298 -19.30 -14.53 -6.15
N ILE A 299 -18.56 -13.48 -5.75
CA ILE A 299 -17.31 -13.59 -4.98
C ILE A 299 -17.51 -14.37 -3.68
N SER A 300 -18.64 -14.12 -2.99
CA SER A 300 -19.00 -14.85 -1.76
C SER A 300 -19.31 -16.32 -1.98
N SER A 301 -19.64 -16.70 -3.22
CA SER A 301 -19.82 -18.07 -3.65
C SER A 301 -18.54 -18.69 -4.23
N GLY A 302 -17.43 -17.94 -4.26
CA GLY A 302 -16.12 -18.37 -4.74
C GLY A 302 -15.94 -18.31 -6.26
N THR A 303 -16.69 -17.44 -6.95
CA THR A 303 -16.56 -17.22 -8.40
C THR A 303 -15.88 -15.88 -8.65
N GLY A 304 -14.75 -15.86 -9.37
CA GLY A 304 -14.01 -14.64 -9.72
C GLY A 304 -13.28 -13.98 -8.53
N GLY A 305 -12.99 -14.75 -7.49
CA GLY A 305 -12.35 -14.29 -6.26
C GLY A 305 -12.88 -15.03 -5.03
N PHE A 306 -12.63 -14.48 -3.84
CA PHE A 306 -13.11 -15.04 -2.57
C PHE A 306 -13.50 -13.96 -1.56
N ALA A 307 -14.41 -14.32 -0.66
CA ALA A 307 -14.79 -13.47 0.46
C ALA A 307 -13.99 -13.79 1.73
N ILE A 308 -13.71 -12.77 2.53
CA ILE A 308 -13.09 -12.84 3.85
C ILE A 308 -14.13 -12.39 4.87
N LYS A 309 -14.65 -13.34 5.65
CA LYS A 309 -15.69 -13.08 6.65
C LYS A 309 -15.05 -12.62 7.96
N GLY A 310 -15.55 -11.50 8.48
CA GLY A 310 -15.22 -11.03 9.83
C GLY A 310 -15.44 -12.10 10.89
N ASP A 311 -14.78 -11.94 12.03
CA ASP A 311 -14.94 -12.84 13.17
C ASP A 311 -16.39 -12.76 13.67
N ASN A 312 -17.13 -13.86 13.52
CA ASN A 312 -18.55 -13.91 13.84
C ASN A 312 -18.83 -14.17 15.33
N GLY A 313 -17.78 -14.35 16.15
CA GLY A 313 -17.89 -14.52 17.60
C GLY A 313 -18.25 -13.22 18.33
N VAL A 314 -17.95 -12.05 17.76
CA VAL A 314 -18.09 -10.75 18.43
C VAL A 314 -18.67 -9.70 17.48
N ALA A 315 -19.78 -9.08 17.87
CA ALA A 315 -20.32 -7.94 17.13
C ALA A 315 -19.45 -6.69 17.35
N TRP A 316 -19.38 -5.82 16.33
CA TRP A 316 -18.65 -4.54 16.29
C TRP A 316 -17.14 -4.59 16.01
N ASP A 317 -16.61 -5.72 15.56
CA ASP A 317 -15.19 -5.85 15.18
C ASP A 317 -14.79 -4.90 14.03
N LYS A 318 -15.73 -4.61 13.13
CA LYS A 318 -15.54 -3.74 11.95
C LYS A 318 -14.41 -4.23 11.03
N SER A 319 -14.29 -5.53 10.79
CA SER A 319 -13.28 -6.04 9.85
C SER A 319 -13.49 -5.47 8.45
N GLY A 320 -12.42 -5.10 7.76
CA GLY A 320 -12.53 -4.43 6.46
C GLY A 320 -12.78 -2.93 6.59
N TYR A 321 -12.48 -2.36 7.76
CA TYR A 321 -12.48 -0.90 7.96
C TYR A 321 -11.36 -0.24 7.15
N SER A 322 -10.19 -0.89 7.11
CA SER A 322 -9.05 -0.57 6.25
C SER A 322 -8.55 -1.89 5.66
N VAL A 323 -8.26 -1.90 4.36
CA VAL A 323 -7.72 -3.04 3.63
C VAL A 323 -6.58 -2.57 2.73
N SER A 324 -5.58 -3.43 2.52
CA SER A 324 -4.45 -3.20 1.64
C SER A 324 -3.89 -4.54 1.16
N SER A 325 -3.17 -4.53 0.04
CA SER A 325 -2.14 -5.57 -0.20
C SER A 325 -1.14 -5.54 0.97
N ALA A 326 -0.57 -6.70 1.26
CA ALA A 326 0.52 -6.87 2.20
C ALA A 326 1.86 -7.16 1.50
N GLY A 327 1.86 -7.36 0.17
CA GLY A 327 2.99 -7.97 -0.53
C GLY A 327 3.13 -9.46 -0.17
N ASP A 328 4.23 -10.10 -0.55
CA ASP A 328 4.52 -11.49 -0.18
C ASP A 328 5.18 -11.55 1.21
N VAL A 329 4.36 -11.47 2.27
CA VAL A 329 4.87 -11.43 3.65
C VAL A 329 5.35 -12.79 4.14
N ASN A 330 5.13 -13.86 3.37
CA ASN A 330 5.40 -15.23 3.79
C ASN A 330 6.42 -15.96 2.89
N GLY A 331 6.74 -15.40 1.73
CA GLY A 331 7.76 -15.86 0.80
C GLY A 331 7.29 -16.97 -0.14
N ASP A 332 5.98 -17.12 -0.37
CA ASP A 332 5.44 -18.18 -1.24
C ASP A 332 5.23 -17.75 -2.70
N GLY A 333 5.50 -16.48 -3.01
CA GLY A 333 5.41 -15.89 -4.33
C GLY A 333 4.00 -15.44 -4.73
N LEU A 334 3.06 -15.41 -3.80
CA LEU A 334 1.74 -14.79 -3.98
C LEU A 334 1.64 -13.56 -3.09
N ASP A 335 0.96 -12.52 -3.59
CA ASP A 335 0.66 -11.38 -2.74
C ASP A 335 -0.31 -11.77 -1.62
N ASP A 336 -0.03 -11.28 -0.42
CA ASP A 336 -0.84 -11.46 0.77
C ASP A 336 -1.70 -10.22 1.04
N LEU A 337 -2.59 -10.32 2.02
CA LEU A 337 -3.58 -9.28 2.31
C LEU A 337 -3.55 -8.88 3.78
N ILE A 338 -3.70 -7.58 4.05
CA ILE A 338 -3.89 -7.08 5.42
C ILE A 338 -5.28 -6.42 5.59
N ILE A 339 -5.99 -6.84 6.65
CA ILE A 339 -7.35 -6.40 6.96
C ILE A 339 -7.41 -5.84 8.38
N GLY A 340 -7.74 -4.56 8.50
CA GLY A 340 -7.96 -3.87 9.77
C GLY A 340 -9.36 -4.11 10.36
N ALA A 341 -9.40 -4.38 11.66
CA ALA A 341 -10.61 -4.54 12.47
C ALA A 341 -10.47 -3.76 13.79
N PRO A 342 -10.60 -2.41 13.75
CA PRO A 342 -10.27 -1.55 14.89
C PRO A 342 -11.26 -1.65 16.06
N GLY A 343 -12.42 -2.28 15.86
CA GLY A 343 -13.37 -2.56 16.94
C GLY A 343 -13.19 -3.93 17.58
N ALA A 344 -12.26 -4.75 17.10
CA ALA A 344 -12.08 -6.11 17.61
C ALA A 344 -11.50 -6.11 19.04
N SER A 345 -12.01 -7.04 19.85
CA SER A 345 -11.60 -7.23 21.25
C SER A 345 -10.79 -8.52 21.43
N LEU A 346 -9.76 -8.48 22.28
CA LEU A 346 -8.94 -9.66 22.60
C LEU A 346 -9.57 -10.58 23.63
N THR A 347 -10.45 -10.03 24.46
CA THR A 347 -11.19 -10.83 25.45
C THR A 347 -12.62 -11.01 24.97
N GLU A 348 -13.10 -12.26 24.94
CA GLU A 348 -14.54 -12.56 24.92
C GLU A 348 -15.15 -12.08 26.24
N SER A 349 -15.16 -10.77 26.48
CA SER A 349 -15.80 -10.23 27.67
C SER A 349 -17.29 -10.38 27.43
N THR A 350 -17.93 -11.19 28.27
CA THR A 350 -19.38 -11.36 28.37
C THR A 350 -20.05 -9.99 28.28
N ARG A 351 -20.60 -9.72 27.09
CA ARG A 351 -21.02 -8.39 26.67
C ARG A 351 -22.12 -7.86 27.59
N ILE A 352 -21.84 -6.82 28.38
CA ILE A 352 -22.91 -6.04 29.03
C ILE A 352 -23.51 -5.14 27.96
N VAL A 353 -24.58 -5.63 27.33
CA VAL A 353 -25.43 -4.88 26.40
C VAL A 353 -26.23 -3.80 27.14
N ASN A 354 -25.58 -2.71 27.52
CA ASN A 354 -26.25 -1.45 27.79
C ASN A 354 -25.39 -0.29 27.28
N ARG A 355 -25.93 0.43 26.28
CA ARG A 355 -25.33 1.60 25.62
C ARG A 355 -24.85 2.70 26.60
N ALA A 356 -25.29 2.66 27.85
CA ALA A 356 -24.90 3.61 28.90
C ALA A 356 -23.67 3.20 29.75
N THR A 357 -23.23 1.94 29.69
CA THR A 357 -22.08 1.43 30.50
C THR A 357 -21.12 0.60 29.64
N ASP A 358 -21.10 0.86 28.35
CA ASP A 358 -20.28 0.10 27.43
C ASP A 358 -18.79 0.31 27.74
N THR A 359 -18.08 -0.79 27.95
CA THR A 359 -16.63 -0.82 28.16
C THR A 359 -15.98 -1.50 26.96
N HIS A 360 -16.43 -1.16 25.75
CA HIS A 360 -15.91 -1.63 24.46
C HIS A 360 -14.40 -1.78 24.48
N ARG A 361 -13.93 -3.02 24.49
CA ARG A 361 -12.52 -3.37 24.51
C ARG A 361 -11.98 -3.34 23.08
N ASP A 362 -11.96 -2.13 22.52
CA ASP A 362 -11.49 -1.88 21.16
C ASP A 362 -9.95 -1.83 21.16
N GLU A 363 -9.30 -2.92 21.57
CA GLU A 363 -7.85 -3.07 21.37
C GLU A 363 -7.52 -2.96 19.87
N GLY A 364 -8.41 -3.52 19.04
CA GLY A 364 -8.27 -3.62 17.60
C GLY A 364 -7.42 -4.81 17.20
N LYS A 365 -7.65 -5.33 15.99
CA LYS A 365 -6.86 -6.39 15.37
C LYS A 365 -6.55 -6.02 13.92
N SER A 366 -5.46 -6.57 13.42
CA SER A 366 -5.19 -6.68 11.98
C SER A 366 -4.99 -8.14 11.63
N TYR A 367 -5.54 -8.57 10.50
CA TYR A 367 -5.47 -9.94 10.04
C TYR A 367 -4.67 -9.99 8.74
N ILE A 368 -3.69 -10.87 8.71
CA ILE A 368 -2.93 -11.18 7.50
C ILE A 368 -3.55 -12.44 6.94
N VAL A 369 -3.97 -12.38 5.68
CA VAL A 369 -4.55 -13.52 4.95
C VAL A 369 -3.60 -13.83 3.81
N PHE A 370 -3.09 -15.05 3.77
CA PHE A 370 -2.16 -15.43 2.72
C PHE A 370 -2.86 -15.59 1.37
N GLY A 371 -2.15 -15.22 0.30
CA GLY A 371 -2.53 -15.40 -1.08
C GLY A 371 -2.90 -16.84 -1.38
N LYS A 372 -3.83 -17.03 -2.33
CA LYS A 372 -4.27 -18.36 -2.75
C LYS A 372 -4.99 -18.34 -4.10
N THR A 373 -4.80 -19.43 -4.82
CA THR A 373 -5.31 -19.60 -6.19
C THR A 373 -6.78 -20.05 -6.27
N ASP A 374 -7.38 -20.45 -5.14
CA ASP A 374 -8.78 -20.91 -5.12
C ASP A 374 -9.77 -19.85 -4.60
N GLY A 375 -11.04 -19.97 -5.01
CA GLY A 375 -12.12 -19.09 -4.55
C GLY A 375 -12.69 -19.44 -3.17
N THR A 376 -12.02 -20.27 -2.36
CA THR A 376 -12.60 -20.71 -1.07
C THR A 376 -12.74 -19.54 -0.09
N VAL A 377 -13.86 -19.49 0.64
CA VAL A 377 -14.12 -18.40 1.59
C VAL A 377 -13.21 -18.51 2.81
N VAL A 378 -12.60 -17.39 3.19
CA VAL A 378 -11.77 -17.25 4.40
C VAL A 378 -12.63 -16.78 5.58
N ASN A 379 -12.37 -17.30 6.78
CA ASN A 379 -12.97 -16.81 8.02
C ASN A 379 -11.86 -16.31 8.95
N LEU A 380 -11.95 -15.09 9.45
CA LEU A 380 -10.91 -14.50 10.31
C LEU A 380 -10.73 -15.23 11.66
N THR A 381 -11.72 -16.04 12.06
CA THR A 381 -11.57 -16.99 13.19
C THR A 381 -10.52 -18.06 12.91
N GLU A 382 -10.39 -18.53 11.67
CA GLU A 382 -9.39 -19.54 11.28
C GLU A 382 -8.00 -18.91 11.17
N ILE A 383 -7.91 -17.67 10.69
CA ILE A 383 -6.66 -16.87 10.70
C ILE A 383 -6.15 -16.70 12.13
N SER A 384 -7.04 -16.43 13.09
CA SER A 384 -6.68 -16.33 14.52
C SER A 384 -6.15 -17.65 15.10
N LEU A 385 -6.43 -18.78 14.45
CA LEU A 385 -5.92 -20.11 14.79
C LEU A 385 -4.66 -20.48 13.97
N GLY A 386 -4.11 -19.55 13.19
CA GLY A 386 -2.90 -19.72 12.39
C GLY A 386 -3.10 -20.54 11.12
N ARG A 387 -4.30 -20.52 10.51
CA ARG A 387 -4.61 -21.26 9.28
C ARG A 387 -4.82 -20.31 8.11
N GLY A 388 -3.91 -20.31 7.14
CA GLY A 388 -3.97 -19.45 5.96
C GLY A 388 -3.61 -17.98 6.23
N GLY A 389 -2.78 -17.74 7.25
CA GLY A 389 -2.35 -16.41 7.67
C GLY A 389 -2.15 -16.32 9.19
N PHE A 390 -1.96 -15.10 9.70
CA PHE A 390 -1.79 -14.81 11.12
C PHE A 390 -2.52 -13.53 11.55
N VAL A 391 -2.60 -13.31 12.87
CA VAL A 391 -3.29 -12.14 13.45
C VAL A 391 -2.33 -11.28 14.26
N ILE A 392 -2.47 -9.96 14.13
CA ILE A 392 -1.82 -8.94 14.95
C ILE A 392 -2.87 -8.41 15.94
N ASN A 393 -2.59 -8.60 17.23
CA ASN A 393 -3.46 -8.21 18.33
C ASN A 393 -3.05 -6.84 18.89
N GLY A 394 -4.01 -5.92 18.99
CA GLY A 394 -3.82 -4.59 19.58
C GLY A 394 -3.31 -4.61 21.02
N ALA A 395 -2.65 -3.54 21.45
CA ALA A 395 -1.95 -3.53 22.74
C ALA A 395 -2.86 -3.24 23.94
N ASN A 396 -3.65 -2.16 23.89
CA ASN A 396 -4.48 -1.72 25.01
C ASN A 396 -5.89 -1.35 24.59
N HIS A 397 -6.79 -1.42 25.56
CA HIS A 397 -8.19 -1.03 25.43
C HIS A 397 -8.35 0.37 24.82
N GLY A 398 -9.07 0.44 23.70
CA GLY A 398 -9.40 1.69 23.03
C GLY A 398 -8.25 2.26 22.21
N ASP A 399 -7.17 1.51 21.98
CA ASP A 399 -6.09 1.90 21.06
C ASP A 399 -6.54 1.84 19.58
N GLN A 400 -7.60 1.07 19.29
CA GLN A 400 -8.20 0.92 17.95
C GLN A 400 -7.16 0.55 16.88
N SER A 401 -6.29 -0.41 17.18
CA SER A 401 -5.29 -0.93 16.24
C SER A 401 -5.93 -1.48 14.98
N GLY A 402 -5.31 -1.27 13.82
CA GLY A 402 -5.88 -1.64 12.53
C GLY A 402 -6.92 -0.65 12.02
N SER A 403 -6.92 0.59 12.54
CA SER A 403 -7.70 1.69 11.96
C SER A 403 -7.16 2.13 10.59
N SER A 404 -5.86 1.93 10.37
CA SER A 404 -5.17 2.03 9.09
C SER A 404 -4.15 0.89 9.00
N VAL A 405 -4.10 0.23 7.85
CA VAL A 405 -3.12 -0.81 7.53
C VAL A 405 -2.56 -0.58 6.12
N ALA A 406 -1.31 -0.92 5.91
CA ALA A 406 -0.65 -0.86 4.60
C ALA A 406 0.52 -1.86 4.55
N ALA A 407 0.91 -2.24 3.34
CA ALA A 407 2.24 -2.81 3.10
C ALA A 407 3.32 -1.77 3.43
N ALA A 408 4.50 -2.25 3.84
CA ALA A 408 5.68 -1.44 4.07
C ALA A 408 6.80 -1.74 3.05
N GLY A 409 6.64 -2.80 2.25
CA GLY A 409 7.75 -3.43 1.51
C GLY A 409 8.70 -4.16 2.47
N ASP A 410 9.76 -4.76 1.95
CA ASP A 410 10.84 -5.34 2.75
C ASP A 410 11.72 -4.22 3.38
N VAL A 411 11.29 -3.66 4.50
CA VAL A 411 12.00 -2.56 5.16
C VAL A 411 13.20 -3.03 5.97
N ASN A 412 13.33 -4.34 6.16
CA ASN A 412 14.36 -4.95 7.00
C ASN A 412 15.42 -5.71 6.19
N GLY A 413 15.18 -5.90 4.88
CA GLY A 413 16.07 -6.50 3.91
C GLY A 413 16.10 -8.03 3.97
N ASP A 414 15.11 -8.69 4.58
CA ASP A 414 15.12 -10.15 4.74
C ASP A 414 14.52 -10.92 3.55
N GLY A 415 14.05 -10.19 2.54
CA GLY A 415 13.40 -10.71 1.35
C GLY A 415 11.91 -11.03 1.53
N LEU A 416 11.30 -10.65 2.67
CA LEU A 416 9.86 -10.73 2.90
C LEU A 416 9.25 -9.33 3.01
N ASP A 417 8.04 -9.16 2.50
CA ASP A 417 7.36 -7.88 2.67
C ASP A 417 6.92 -7.67 4.13
N ASP A 418 7.08 -6.43 4.60
CA ASP A 418 6.71 -6.00 5.93
C ASP A 418 5.41 -5.18 5.94
N LEU A 419 4.90 -4.90 7.13
CA LEU A 419 3.56 -4.34 7.34
C LEU A 419 3.62 -3.10 8.22
N ILE A 420 2.73 -2.14 7.99
CA ILE A 420 2.48 -1.02 8.90
C ILE A 420 1.05 -1.07 9.44
N VAL A 421 0.91 -0.95 10.77
CA VAL A 421 -0.37 -0.94 11.48
C VAL A 421 -0.52 0.32 12.33
N GLY A 422 -1.62 1.06 12.12
CA GLY A 422 -1.96 2.26 12.88
C GLY A 422 -2.92 2.01 14.03
N ALA A 423 -2.61 2.60 15.20
CA ALA A 423 -3.44 2.64 16.39
C ALA A 423 -3.62 4.12 16.82
N TYR A 424 -4.51 4.83 16.12
CA TYR A 424 -4.57 6.30 16.17
C TYR A 424 -5.01 6.86 17.53
N THR A 425 -5.66 6.08 18.38
CA THR A 425 -6.06 6.47 19.74
C THR A 425 -5.14 5.93 20.83
N ALA A 426 -4.07 5.23 20.47
CA ALA A 426 -3.11 4.74 21.44
C ALA A 426 -2.48 5.88 22.23
N SER A 427 -2.35 5.70 23.54
CA SER A 427 -1.70 6.68 24.42
C SER A 427 -0.22 6.34 24.60
N PHE A 428 0.66 7.34 24.56
CA PHE A 428 2.09 7.14 24.74
C PHE A 428 2.70 8.18 25.68
N ASN A 429 3.58 7.76 26.59
CA ASN A 429 4.29 8.63 27.54
C ASN A 429 3.38 9.64 28.28
N GLY A 430 2.19 9.20 28.70
CA GLY A 430 1.22 10.03 29.43
C GLY A 430 0.43 11.01 28.56
N LYS A 431 0.63 11.02 27.24
CA LYS A 431 -0.19 11.78 26.29
C LYS A 431 -1.40 10.93 25.86
N TYR A 432 -2.59 11.41 26.20
CA TYR A 432 -3.84 10.75 25.84
C TYR A 432 -4.08 10.83 24.33
N LYS A 433 -4.32 9.67 23.70
CA LYS A 433 -4.62 9.55 22.25
C LYS A 433 -3.60 10.26 21.34
N SER A 434 -2.32 10.10 21.63
CA SER A 434 -1.25 10.61 20.78
C SER A 434 -1.04 9.79 19.50
N GLY A 435 -1.62 8.60 19.44
CA GLY A 435 -1.43 7.63 18.36
C GLY A 435 -0.15 6.83 18.51
N LYS A 436 -0.12 5.66 17.88
CA LYS A 436 1.07 4.84 17.62
C LYS A 436 0.96 4.22 16.22
N SER A 437 2.10 4.03 15.58
CA SER A 437 2.25 3.20 14.38
C SER A 437 3.26 2.10 14.69
N PHE A 438 3.04 0.93 14.11
CA PHE A 438 3.89 -0.24 14.28
C PHE A 438 4.33 -0.74 12.92
N VAL A 439 5.63 -0.94 12.73
CA VAL A 439 6.17 -1.77 11.66
C VAL A 439 6.21 -3.20 12.18
N VAL A 440 5.71 -4.15 11.40
CA VAL A 440 5.64 -5.57 11.75
C VAL A 440 6.26 -6.35 10.61
N PHE A 441 7.32 -7.09 10.90
CA PHE A 441 8.05 -7.80 9.86
C PHE A 441 7.29 -9.01 9.32
N GLY A 442 7.48 -9.28 8.03
CA GLY A 442 7.02 -10.47 7.34
C GLY A 442 7.52 -11.75 8.01
N LYS A 443 6.76 -12.83 7.87
CA LYS A 443 7.14 -14.14 8.41
C LYS A 443 6.31 -15.28 7.81
N ALA A 444 6.96 -16.42 7.60
CA ALA A 444 6.33 -17.65 7.13
C ALA A 444 5.53 -18.39 8.23
N ASP A 445 5.88 -18.23 9.52
CA ASP A 445 5.11 -18.88 10.58
C ASP A 445 3.77 -18.17 10.81
N THR A 446 2.74 -18.90 11.25
CA THR A 446 1.40 -18.34 11.45
C THR A 446 1.09 -17.95 12.89
N GLY A 447 2.13 -17.83 13.74
CA GLY A 447 2.00 -17.42 15.13
C GLY A 447 1.42 -16.01 15.24
N ALA A 448 0.50 -15.81 16.18
CA ALA A 448 -0.09 -14.49 16.44
C ALA A 448 0.94 -13.52 17.01
N ILE A 449 0.85 -12.25 16.62
CA ILE A 449 1.69 -11.16 17.13
C ILE A 449 0.88 -10.34 18.13
N GLY A 450 1.46 -10.02 19.29
CA GLY A 450 0.88 -9.09 20.26
C GLY A 450 1.61 -7.75 20.24
N LEU A 451 0.93 -6.66 19.90
CA LEU A 451 1.54 -5.32 19.93
C LEU A 451 1.92 -4.88 21.36
N ALA A 452 1.31 -5.47 22.38
CA ALA A 452 1.73 -5.30 23.77
C ALA A 452 3.14 -5.83 24.03
N ASP A 453 3.53 -6.92 23.37
CA ASP A 453 4.84 -7.56 23.53
C ASP A 453 5.92 -6.75 22.83
N ILE A 454 5.65 -6.22 21.64
CA ILE A 454 6.55 -5.30 20.92
C ILE A 454 6.91 -4.09 21.80
N ASN A 455 5.91 -3.51 22.48
CA ASN A 455 6.12 -2.39 23.41
C ASN A 455 6.98 -2.77 24.63
N ALA A 456 7.00 -4.05 25.03
CA ALA A 456 7.69 -4.52 26.23
C ALA A 456 9.12 -5.02 25.94
N THR A 457 9.36 -5.65 24.79
CA THR A 457 10.64 -6.26 24.42
C THR A 457 11.49 -5.41 23.48
N LYS A 458 10.96 -4.27 23.00
CA LYS A 458 11.56 -3.43 21.95
C LYS A 458 11.62 -4.16 20.59
N GLY A 459 10.58 -4.93 20.25
CA GLY A 459 10.49 -5.66 18.98
C GLY A 459 11.42 -6.89 18.90
N ALA A 460 11.43 -7.52 17.72
CA ALA A 460 12.44 -8.50 17.32
C ALA A 460 13.62 -7.79 16.65
N ILE A 461 14.81 -8.38 16.68
CA ILE A 461 15.97 -7.86 15.97
C ILE A 461 15.81 -8.27 14.50
N ALA A 462 15.84 -7.30 13.58
CA ALA A 462 15.97 -7.57 12.15
C ALA A 462 17.24 -8.38 11.86
N HIS A 463 17.31 -9.06 10.71
CA HIS A 463 18.59 -9.66 10.30
C HIS A 463 19.67 -8.57 10.28
N THR A 464 20.87 -8.88 10.79
CA THR A 464 21.97 -7.92 10.70
C THR A 464 22.47 -7.90 9.27
N VAL A 465 22.54 -6.72 8.64
CA VAL A 465 23.24 -6.57 7.36
C VAL A 465 24.67 -7.09 7.51
N ASP A 466 25.03 -8.12 6.75
CA ASP A 466 26.34 -8.75 6.81
C ASP A 466 27.38 -7.91 6.06
N PHE A 467 26.96 -7.36 4.92
CA PHE A 467 27.77 -6.51 4.07
C PHE A 467 27.05 -5.18 3.81
N LEU A 468 27.55 -4.12 4.44
CA LEU A 468 27.09 -2.75 4.22
C LEU A 468 28.18 -1.98 3.48
N GLY A 469 27.87 -1.49 2.29
CA GLY A 469 28.71 -0.57 1.52
C GLY A 469 28.48 0.89 1.90
N ASP A 470 29.02 1.80 1.10
CA ASP A 470 28.85 3.24 1.24
C ASP A 470 28.52 3.94 -0.10
N ASP A 471 28.63 5.27 -0.16
CA ASP A 471 28.32 6.03 -1.38
C ASP A 471 29.40 5.87 -2.48
N ASN A 472 30.43 5.04 -2.29
CA ASN A 472 31.49 4.76 -3.26
C ASN A 472 31.34 3.37 -3.86
N ASN A 473 32.05 3.12 -4.97
CA ASN A 473 32.14 1.79 -5.56
C ASN A 473 32.78 0.78 -4.61
N ASP A 474 31.99 -0.18 -4.16
CA ASP A 474 32.37 -1.25 -3.27
C ASP A 474 32.60 -2.58 -3.99
N THR A 475 33.32 -3.48 -3.32
CA THR A 475 33.45 -4.87 -3.73
C THR A 475 33.20 -5.76 -2.52
N LEU A 476 32.00 -6.32 -2.45
CA LEU A 476 31.51 -7.10 -1.32
C LEU A 476 31.50 -8.59 -1.74
N THR A 477 32.10 -9.46 -0.93
CA THR A 477 32.25 -10.88 -1.24
C THR A 477 31.83 -11.73 -0.06
N GLY A 478 30.71 -12.44 -0.21
CA GLY A 478 30.14 -13.38 0.74
C GLY A 478 30.79 -14.74 0.74
N THR A 479 30.15 -15.65 1.47
CA THR A 479 30.65 -16.98 1.77
C THR A 479 29.70 -18.07 1.28
N VAL A 480 29.35 -19.03 2.13
CA VAL A 480 28.36 -20.09 1.82
C VAL A 480 27.25 -20.08 2.88
N ALA A 481 27.23 -19.04 3.73
CA ALA A 481 26.17 -18.85 4.71
C ALA A 481 25.00 -18.14 4.00
N ASP A 482 23.97 -17.75 4.75
CA ASP A 482 22.94 -16.89 4.19
C ASP A 482 23.33 -15.45 4.59
N GLU A 483 23.56 -14.57 3.63
CA GLU A 483 24.05 -13.21 3.88
C GLU A 483 23.16 -12.12 3.25
N LEU A 484 23.03 -10.99 3.95
CA LEU A 484 22.37 -9.78 3.48
C LEU A 484 23.41 -8.73 3.04
N PHE A 485 23.35 -8.35 1.76
CA PHE A 485 24.15 -7.29 1.15
C PHE A 485 23.31 -6.04 0.94
N VAL A 486 23.82 -4.89 1.37
CA VAL A 486 23.29 -3.55 1.10
C VAL A 486 24.46 -2.70 0.61
N ALA A 487 24.55 -2.41 -0.69
CA ALA A 487 25.76 -1.84 -1.27
C ALA A 487 25.78 -0.31 -1.25
N GLY A 488 24.75 0.37 -1.78
CA GLY A 488 24.59 1.81 -1.58
C GLY A 488 24.31 2.58 -2.86
N LEU A 489 25.13 3.60 -3.16
CA LEU A 489 24.96 4.48 -4.32
C LEU A 489 26.12 4.38 -5.34
N GLY A 490 27.11 3.53 -5.07
CA GLY A 490 28.27 3.33 -5.92
C GLY A 490 27.99 2.36 -7.06
N ASN A 491 28.91 2.27 -8.04
CA ASN A 491 28.86 1.13 -8.97
C ASN A 491 29.61 -0.04 -8.33
N ASP A 492 28.85 -0.96 -7.76
CA ASP A 492 29.27 -1.97 -6.81
C ASP A 492 29.43 -3.35 -7.45
N VAL A 493 30.24 -4.19 -6.82
CA VAL A 493 30.41 -5.60 -7.21
C VAL A 493 30.09 -6.49 -6.03
N LEU A 494 28.99 -7.23 -6.11
CA LEU A 494 28.50 -8.13 -5.08
C LEU A 494 28.73 -9.58 -5.50
N THR A 495 29.32 -10.41 -4.65
CA THR A 495 29.56 -11.83 -4.95
C THR A 495 29.06 -12.73 -3.83
N GLY A 496 28.06 -13.58 -4.10
CA GLY A 496 27.45 -14.45 -3.09
C GLY A 496 28.33 -15.59 -2.60
N ASN A 497 28.87 -16.39 -3.52
CA ASN A 497 29.61 -17.64 -3.28
C ASN A 497 28.79 -18.82 -2.69
N GLY A 498 27.48 -18.66 -2.49
CA GLY A 498 26.54 -19.73 -2.14
C GLY A 498 25.62 -19.30 -0.99
N GLY A 499 24.62 -20.12 -0.68
CA GLY A 499 23.63 -19.84 0.36
C GLY A 499 22.48 -18.94 -0.09
N THR A 500 21.61 -18.65 0.88
CA THR A 500 20.33 -17.94 0.69
C THR A 500 20.56 -16.43 0.84
N ASP A 501 21.31 -15.87 -0.11
CA ASP A 501 21.74 -14.48 -0.07
C ASP A 501 20.65 -13.52 -0.56
N VAL A 502 20.58 -12.34 0.07
CA VAL A 502 19.79 -11.19 -0.39
C VAL A 502 20.76 -10.11 -0.84
N PHE A 503 20.65 -9.69 -2.10
CA PHE A 503 21.43 -8.60 -2.68
C PHE A 503 20.54 -7.39 -2.89
N ASN A 504 20.81 -6.31 -2.16
CA ASN A 504 20.28 -4.97 -2.41
C ASN A 504 21.45 -4.11 -2.88
N ALA A 505 21.63 -3.99 -4.20
CA ALA A 505 22.78 -3.28 -4.76
C ALA A 505 22.61 -1.75 -4.63
N GLY A 506 21.42 -1.24 -4.93
CA GLY A 506 21.07 0.15 -4.67
C GLY A 506 21.16 0.97 -5.94
N LYS A 507 21.70 2.19 -5.91
CA LYS A 507 21.82 3.00 -7.14
C LYS A 507 23.23 2.86 -7.68
N GLY A 508 23.38 2.71 -9.00
CA GLY A 508 24.69 2.53 -9.61
C GLY A 508 24.61 1.59 -10.81
N ASP A 509 25.68 1.50 -11.60
CA ASP A 509 25.77 0.39 -12.56
C ASP A 509 26.43 -0.81 -11.86
N ASP A 510 25.64 -1.67 -11.22
CA ASP A 510 26.13 -2.73 -10.32
C ASP A 510 26.34 -4.08 -11.01
N ILE A 511 27.19 -4.92 -10.41
CA ILE A 511 27.43 -6.29 -10.86
C ILE A 511 27.19 -7.26 -9.71
N ILE A 512 26.12 -8.05 -9.81
CA ILE A 512 25.77 -9.11 -8.86
C ILE A 512 26.22 -10.45 -9.43
N ILE A 513 27.08 -11.16 -8.69
CA ILE A 513 27.72 -12.40 -9.13
C ILE A 513 27.20 -13.57 -8.28
N ILE A 514 26.42 -14.45 -8.90
CA ILE A 514 25.82 -15.63 -8.25
C ILE A 514 26.37 -16.93 -8.83
N ASN A 515 26.45 -17.97 -8.00
CA ASN A 515 26.87 -19.31 -8.42
C ASN A 515 25.69 -20.30 -8.49
N ALA A 516 26.00 -21.58 -8.73
CA ALA A 516 24.99 -22.65 -8.82
C ALA A 516 24.11 -22.79 -7.57
N ASP A 517 24.67 -22.58 -6.39
CA ASP A 517 23.95 -22.73 -5.13
C ASP A 517 23.02 -21.55 -4.89
N ASN A 518 23.51 -20.31 -5.06
CA ASN A 518 22.66 -19.10 -5.01
C ASN A 518 21.48 -19.21 -5.99
N LEU A 519 21.74 -19.63 -7.23
CA LEU A 519 20.70 -19.79 -8.24
C LEU A 519 19.65 -20.83 -7.84
N ALA A 520 20.07 -21.94 -7.23
CA ALA A 520 19.14 -22.95 -6.71
C ALA A 520 18.29 -22.43 -5.53
N LYS A 521 18.82 -21.50 -4.73
CA LYS A 521 18.10 -20.83 -3.64
C LYS A 521 17.10 -19.80 -4.13
N LEU A 522 17.43 -19.10 -5.21
CA LEU A 522 16.57 -18.14 -5.87
C LEU A 522 15.31 -18.80 -6.45
N SER A 523 15.47 -20.00 -7.03
CA SER A 523 14.34 -20.84 -7.47
C SER A 523 13.64 -21.60 -6.33
N SER A 524 14.01 -21.34 -5.07
CA SER A 524 13.44 -22.00 -3.90
C SER A 524 12.46 -21.06 -3.17
N LYS A 525 11.28 -21.58 -2.86
CA LYS A 525 10.25 -20.96 -2.00
C LYS A 525 10.49 -21.20 -0.51
N VAL A 526 11.70 -21.62 -0.16
CA VAL A 526 12.05 -21.98 1.21
C VAL A 526 12.81 -20.83 1.82
N LEU A 527 12.14 -20.12 2.71
CA LEU A 527 12.80 -19.25 3.68
C LEU A 527 13.86 -20.07 4.41
N SER A 528 15.08 -19.55 4.50
CA SER A 528 16.11 -20.17 5.33
C SER A 528 15.78 -19.98 6.82
N SER A 529 16.77 -19.90 7.72
CA SER A 529 16.39 -19.53 9.08
C SER A 529 15.78 -18.13 9.14
N HIS A 530 16.24 -17.18 8.30
CA HIS A 530 15.86 -15.76 8.38
C HIS A 530 15.82 -15.01 7.03
N LEU A 531 16.30 -15.57 5.92
CA LEU A 531 16.40 -14.86 4.64
C LEU A 531 15.70 -15.63 3.52
N LEU A 532 15.15 -14.89 2.56
CA LEU A 532 14.63 -15.41 1.31
C LEU A 532 15.47 -14.89 0.14
N ALA A 533 16.15 -15.78 -0.59
CA ALA A 533 17.20 -15.38 -1.53
C ALA A 533 16.68 -14.37 -2.59
N ARG A 534 17.28 -13.20 -2.73
CA ARG A 534 16.76 -12.15 -3.61
C ARG A 534 17.89 -11.42 -4.31
N VAL A 535 17.62 -10.96 -5.53
CA VAL A 535 18.53 -10.14 -6.32
C VAL A 535 17.79 -8.87 -6.72
N ASP A 536 18.26 -7.75 -6.21
CA ASP A 536 17.75 -6.42 -6.49
C ASP A 536 18.92 -5.53 -6.92
N GLY A 537 18.93 -5.16 -8.21
CA GLY A 537 19.94 -4.24 -8.76
C GLY A 537 19.68 -2.79 -8.34
N GLY A 538 18.42 -2.42 -8.11
CA GLY A 538 17.99 -1.08 -7.74
C GLY A 538 17.92 -0.12 -8.93
N GLY A 539 18.72 0.94 -8.93
CA GLY A 539 18.60 2.02 -9.92
C GLY A 539 19.80 2.08 -10.85
N ASN A 540 19.53 2.36 -12.14
CA ASN A 540 20.49 2.49 -13.25
C ASN A 540 20.61 1.24 -14.13
N ILE A 541 21.82 0.73 -14.42
CA ILE A 541 22.01 -0.40 -15.35
C ILE A 541 22.78 -1.50 -14.64
N ASP A 542 22.06 -2.54 -14.26
CA ASP A 542 22.59 -3.57 -13.39
C ASP A 542 22.80 -4.90 -14.12
N THR A 543 23.82 -5.63 -13.67
CA THR A 543 24.27 -6.87 -14.30
C THR A 543 24.19 -8.05 -13.33
N LEU A 544 23.32 -9.02 -13.62
CA LEU A 544 23.34 -10.34 -12.99
C LEU A 544 24.28 -11.28 -13.75
N LYS A 545 25.37 -11.70 -13.11
CA LYS A 545 26.40 -12.58 -13.67
C LYS A 545 26.34 -13.98 -13.09
N LEU A 546 26.30 -14.99 -13.97
CA LEU A 546 26.34 -16.40 -13.58
C LEU A 546 27.79 -16.93 -13.52
N ALA A 547 28.34 -17.02 -12.32
CA ALA A 547 29.67 -17.57 -12.06
C ALA A 547 29.65 -19.10 -11.88
N GLY A 548 29.86 -19.84 -12.97
CA GLY A 548 29.91 -21.30 -12.92
C GLY A 548 30.11 -21.99 -14.27
N THR A 549 29.77 -23.27 -14.31
CA THR A 549 29.72 -24.09 -15.54
C THR A 549 28.34 -24.69 -15.73
N ASP A 550 27.81 -24.56 -16.94
CA ASP A 550 26.54 -25.16 -17.38
C ASP A 550 25.36 -24.81 -16.46
N LEU A 551 25.27 -23.54 -16.04
CA LEU A 551 24.17 -23.00 -15.24
C LEU A 551 22.96 -22.68 -16.12
N THR A 552 21.75 -22.85 -15.59
CA THR A 552 20.50 -22.51 -16.30
C THR A 552 19.67 -21.57 -15.44
N LEU A 553 19.47 -20.35 -15.93
CA LEU A 553 18.56 -19.37 -15.29
C LEU A 553 17.15 -19.56 -15.85
N ASP A 554 16.34 -20.36 -15.16
CA ASP A 554 14.94 -20.58 -15.52
C ASP A 554 14.04 -19.60 -14.76
N LEU A 555 13.73 -18.47 -15.38
CA LEU A 555 12.85 -17.45 -14.81
C LEU A 555 11.42 -17.96 -14.58
N THR A 556 11.01 -19.08 -15.18
CA THR A 556 9.67 -19.66 -14.91
C THR A 556 9.59 -20.40 -13.57
N GLN A 557 10.74 -20.62 -12.92
CA GLN A 557 10.86 -21.28 -11.63
C GLN A 557 11.23 -20.33 -10.50
N ILE A 558 11.38 -19.04 -10.81
CA ILE A 558 11.70 -17.99 -9.86
C ILE A 558 10.44 -17.15 -9.70
N ASP A 559 9.99 -16.98 -8.46
CA ASP A 559 8.79 -16.20 -8.19
C ASP A 559 9.01 -14.72 -8.53
N ASN A 560 7.92 -14.01 -8.86
CA ASN A 560 7.97 -12.58 -9.16
C ASN A 560 8.61 -11.82 -7.97
N GLY A 561 9.34 -10.74 -8.28
CA GLY A 561 10.03 -9.92 -7.26
C GLY A 561 11.32 -10.51 -6.68
N ARG A 562 11.66 -11.77 -6.96
CA ARG A 562 12.91 -12.39 -6.47
C ARG A 562 14.14 -11.96 -7.28
N ILE A 563 13.94 -11.60 -8.54
CA ILE A 563 14.90 -10.86 -9.35
C ILE A 563 14.18 -9.61 -9.83
N GLN A 564 14.71 -8.44 -9.50
CA GLN A 564 14.18 -7.17 -9.95
C GLN A 564 15.32 -6.23 -10.31
N ASP A 565 14.99 -5.23 -11.14
CA ASP A 565 15.91 -4.15 -11.49
C ASP A 565 17.25 -4.66 -12.05
N ILE A 566 17.17 -5.56 -13.04
CA ILE A 566 18.33 -6.12 -13.75
C ILE A 566 18.14 -5.95 -15.26
N GLU A 567 18.99 -5.17 -15.90
CA GLU A 567 18.94 -4.89 -17.33
C GLU A 567 19.81 -5.88 -18.13
N ILE A 568 20.87 -6.42 -17.51
CA ILE A 568 21.87 -7.24 -18.18
C ILE A 568 22.03 -8.59 -17.46
N ILE A 569 21.87 -9.68 -18.22
CA ILE A 569 22.22 -11.03 -17.75
C ILE A 569 23.54 -11.45 -18.44
N ASP A 570 24.60 -11.58 -17.66
CA ASP A 570 25.92 -12.01 -18.13
C ASP A 570 26.10 -13.54 -18.00
N LEU A 571 26.01 -14.21 -19.16
CA LEU A 571 26.20 -15.66 -19.30
C LEU A 571 27.65 -16.06 -19.65
N THR A 572 28.63 -15.16 -19.60
CA THR A 572 30.03 -15.39 -20.06
C THR A 572 30.89 -16.30 -19.16
N GLY A 573 30.26 -17.07 -18.26
CA GLY A 573 30.93 -18.08 -17.44
C GLY A 573 31.59 -19.21 -18.25
N SER A 574 32.05 -20.26 -17.57
CA SER A 574 32.57 -21.45 -18.25
C SER A 574 31.44 -22.36 -18.74
N GLY A 575 31.66 -23.18 -19.77
CA GLY A 575 30.61 -24.11 -20.25
C GLY A 575 29.45 -23.44 -20.99
N ASN A 576 28.29 -24.10 -21.04
CA ASN A 576 27.08 -23.60 -21.70
C ASN A 576 26.10 -23.05 -20.68
N ASN A 577 26.38 -21.87 -20.11
CA ASN A 577 25.36 -21.16 -19.35
C ASN A 577 24.21 -20.76 -20.29
N ALA A 578 22.96 -20.92 -19.85
CA ALA A 578 21.77 -20.75 -20.67
C ALA A 578 20.62 -20.05 -19.94
#